data_AF-A0A7M2XJV7-F1
#
_entry.id   AF-A0A7M2XJV7-F1
#
_cell.length_a   1.000
_cell.length_b   1.000
_cell.length_c   1.000
_cell.angle_alpha   90.00
_cell.angle_beta   90.00
_cell.angle_gamma   90.00
#
_symmetry.space_group_name_H-M   'P 1'
#
loop_
_entity.id
_entity.type
_entity.pdbx_description
1 polymer ?
#
loop_
_entity_poly.entity_id
_entity_poly.type
_entity_poly.pdbx_seq_one_letter_code
_entity_poly.pdbx_strand_id
1 'polypeptide(L)' 'MTTPSLHTVRLYIARDGFRWHRKAANGRIVSESGEAYTTKGAALEGLSMSNRDTDNYTFIDDTEEPQP' A
#
# COMPACT_ATOMS: atom_id res chain seq x y z
N MET A 1 14.39 -7.42 -19.64
CA MET A 1 13.26 -8.26 -19.21
C MET A 1 12.78 -7.69 -17.89
N THR A 2 11.64 -7.01 -17.86
CA THR A 2 11.10 -6.42 -16.63
C THR A 2 10.49 -7.55 -15.81
N THR A 3 11.08 -7.87 -14.66
CA THR A 3 10.50 -8.84 -13.72
C THR A 3 9.06 -8.41 -13.42
N PRO A 4 8.04 -9.29 -13.51
CA PRO A 4 6.70 -8.92 -13.10
C PRO A 4 6.72 -8.61 -11.60
N SER A 5 6.21 -7.44 -11.23
CA SER A 5 6.06 -7.00 -9.85
C SER A 5 5.15 -7.98 -9.12
N LEU A 6 5.71 -8.93 -8.37
CA LEU A 6 4.95 -9.92 -7.62
C LEU A 6 4.27 -9.31 -6.38
N HIS A 7 4.51 -8.06 -6.06
CA HIS A 7 3.96 -7.42 -4.88
C HIS A 7 3.02 -6.27 -5.24
N THR A 8 1.95 -6.13 -4.48
CA THR A 8 1.02 -5.01 -4.60
C THR A 8 0.89 -4.32 -3.27
N VAL A 9 1.10 -3.01 -3.25
CA VAL A 9 0.86 -2.15 -2.08
C VAL A 9 -0.40 -1.35 -2.36
N ARG A 10 -1.41 -1.47 -1.49
CA ARG A 10 -2.68 -0.73 -1.62
C ARG A 10 -2.82 0.24 -0.45
N LEU A 11 -3.12 1.49 -0.76
CA LEU A 11 -3.56 2.50 0.19
C LEU A 11 -5.09 2.61 0.13
N TYR A 12 -5.77 2.58 1.26
CA TYR A 12 -7.23 2.60 1.32
C TYR A 12 -7.74 3.31 2.59
N ILE A 13 -9.01 3.69 2.58
CA ILE A 13 -9.70 4.27 3.74
C ILE A 13 -10.43 3.16 4.50
N ALA A 14 -10.10 3.00 5.77
CA ALA A 14 -10.77 2.13 6.72
C ALA A 14 -11.66 2.95 7.67
N ARG A 15 -12.38 2.26 8.57
CA ARG A 15 -13.29 2.91 9.55
C ARG A 15 -12.57 3.87 10.49
N ASP A 16 -11.30 3.62 10.74
CA ASP A 16 -10.43 4.33 11.68
C ASP A 16 -9.44 5.29 11.00
N GLY A 17 -9.46 5.38 9.67
CA GLY A 17 -8.61 6.29 8.90
C GLY A 17 -7.90 5.63 7.72
N PHE A 18 -6.81 6.24 7.28
CA PHE A 18 -5.99 5.74 6.18
C PHE A 18 -5.15 4.55 6.62
N ARG A 19 -5.18 3.47 5.85
CA ARG A 19 -4.37 2.26 6.08
C ARG A 19 -3.73 1.81 4.78
N TRP A 20 -2.64 1.07 4.91
CA TRP A 20 -2.01 0.42 3.77
C TRP A 20 -1.66 -1.03 4.08
N HIS A 21 -1.65 -1.86 3.04
CA HIS A 21 -1.16 -3.22 3.15
C HIS A 21 -0.37 -3.61 1.89
N ARG A 22 0.66 -4.43 2.05
CA ARG A 22 1.41 -5.07 0.97
C ARG A 22 1.02 -6.53 0.89
N LYS A 23 0.64 -6.98 -0.31
CA LYS A 23 0.39 -8.38 -0.63
C LYS A 23 1.48 -8.91 -1.55
N ALA A 24 1.90 -10.15 -1.33
CA ALA A 24 2.70 -10.90 -2.30
C ALA A 24 1.80 -11.50 -3.39
N ALA A 25 2.41 -12.08 -4.43
CA ALA A 25 1.69 -12.60 -5.59
C ALA A 25 0.78 -13.78 -5.26
N ASN A 26 1.07 -14.47 -4.16
CA ASN A 26 0.22 -15.51 -3.59
C ASN A 26 -1.00 -14.95 -2.81
N GLY A 27 -1.21 -13.63 -2.83
CA GLY A 27 -2.32 -12.94 -2.18
C GLY A 27 -2.17 -12.70 -0.67
N ARG A 28 -1.09 -13.19 -0.05
CA ARG A 28 -0.87 -13.07 1.41
C ARG A 28 -0.31 -11.70 1.75
N ILE A 29 -0.75 -11.15 2.88
CA ILE A 29 -0.21 -9.89 3.43
C ILE A 29 1.20 -10.16 3.97
N VAL A 30 2.17 -9.37 3.53
CA VAL A 30 3.56 -9.43 3.99
C VAL A 30 3.92 -8.27 4.91
N SER A 31 3.21 -7.15 4.80
CA SER A 31 3.37 -5.97 5.66
C SER A 31 2.10 -5.13 5.66
N GLU A 32 1.81 -4.43 6.75
CA GLU A 32 0.66 -3.53 6.89
C GLU A 32 1.01 -2.33 7.78
N SER A 33 0.22 -1.26 7.67
CA SER A 33 0.22 -0.16 8.62
C SER A 33 -0.33 -0.66 9.95
N GLY A 34 0.52 -0.99 10.93
CA GLY A 34 0.06 -1.48 12.23
C GLY A 34 -0.94 -0.56 12.95
N GLU A 35 -0.99 0.72 12.57
CA GLU A 35 -1.93 1.74 13.04
C GLU A 35 -2.63 2.43 11.87
N ALA A 36 -3.80 3.01 12.10
CA ALA A 36 -4.43 3.91 11.12
C ALA A 36 -3.86 5.32 11.22
N TYR A 37 -3.72 5.93 10.06
CA TYR A 37 -3.27 7.30 9.92
C TYR A 37 -4.46 8.24 9.73
N THR A 38 -4.34 9.45 10.27
CA THR A 38 -5.36 10.49 10.14
C THR A 38 -5.34 11.18 8.77
N THR A 39 -4.24 11.07 8.01
CA THR A 39 -4.08 11.70 6.70
C THR A 39 -3.45 10.76 5.68
N LYS A 40 -3.78 10.94 4.40
CA LYS A 40 -3.19 10.22 3.25
C LYS A 40 -1.67 10.39 3.23
N GLY A 41 -1.17 11.60 3.45
CA GLY A 41 0.27 11.90 3.47
C GLY A 41 1.03 11.10 4.53
N ALA A 42 0.51 11.03 5.77
CA ALA A 42 1.15 10.24 6.83
C ALA A 42 1.18 8.74 6.50
N ALA A 43 0.12 8.22 5.88
CA ALA A 43 0.08 6.83 5.43
C ALA A 43 1.09 6.54 4.31
N LEU A 44 1.24 7.46 3.34
CA LEU A 44 2.22 7.36 2.26
C LEU A 44 3.66 7.39 2.77
N GLU A 45 3.96 8.24 3.76
CA GLU A 45 5.27 8.28 4.41
C GLU A 45 5.56 6.97 5.14
N GLY A 46 4.61 6.47 5.93
CA GLY A 46 4.74 5.18 6.62
C GLY A 46 4.94 4.00 5.65
N LEU A 47 4.21 4.01 4.53
CA LEU A 47 4.36 3.06 3.44
C LEU A 47 5.76 3.11 2.83
N SER A 48 6.24 4.32 2.51
CA SER A 48 7.54 4.53 1.86
C SER A 48 8.70 4.12 2.76
N MET A 49 8.58 4.38 4.07
CA MET A 49 9.54 3.94 5.07
C MET A 49 9.54 2.42 5.25
N SER A 50 8.36 1.78 5.21
CA SER A 50 8.22 0.34 5.41
C SER A 50 8.60 -0.49 4.17
N ASN A 51 8.49 0.09 2.98
CA ASN A 51 8.79 -0.56 1.69
C ASN A 51 10.01 0.04 0.99
N ARG A 52 10.97 0.53 1.79
CA ARG A 52 12.19 1.20 1.32
C ARG A 52 13.05 0.30 0.42
N ASP A 53 12.94 -1.01 0.60
CA ASP A 53 13.48 -2.04 -0.30
C ASP A 53 12.53 -2.18 -1.51
N THR A 54 12.64 -1.25 -2.46
CA THR A 54 11.82 -1.24 -3.68
C THR A 54 12.36 -2.25 -4.67
N ASP A 55 12.15 -3.53 -4.35
CA ASP A 55 12.04 -4.56 -5.37
C ASP A 55 10.56 -4.65 -5.77
N ASN A 56 10.24 -3.92 -6.85
CA ASN A 56 9.20 -4.29 -7.79
C ASN A 56 7.80 -4.55 -7.19
N TYR A 57 7.15 -3.47 -6.73
CA TYR A 57 5.74 -3.51 -6.33
C TYR A 57 4.89 -2.55 -7.16
N THR A 58 3.64 -2.94 -7.40
CA THR A 58 2.60 -2.05 -7.94
C THR A 58 1.97 -1.28 -6.79
N PHE A 59 1.98 0.06 -6.86
CA PHE A 59 1.24 0.91 -5.94
C PHE A 59 -0.17 1.16 -6.48
N ILE A 60 -1.18 0.97 -5.62
CA ILE A 60 -2.59 1.25 -5.92
C ILE A 60 -3.12 2.20 -4.85
N ASP A 61 -3.71 3.29 -5.28
CA ASP A 61 -4.43 4.21 -4.42
C ASP A 61 -5.94 3.96 -4.56
N ASP A 62 -6.53 3.28 -3.57
CA ASP A 62 -7.98 3.10 -3.45
C ASP A 62 -8.62 4.20 -2.58
N THR A 63 -7.91 5.30 -2.32
CA THR A 63 -8.45 6.45 -1.58
C THR A 63 -9.13 7.45 -2.50
N GLU A 64 -8.79 7.42 -3.78
CA GLU A 64 -9.44 8.21 -4.82
C GLU A 64 -10.64 7.43 -5.35
N GLU A 65 -11.79 8.09 -5.38
CA GLU A 65 -13.01 7.53 -5.95
C GLU A 65 -12.74 7.20 -7.43
N PRO A 66 -13.14 6.00 -7.93
CA PRO A 66 -12.88 5.62 -9.31
C PRO A 66 -13.42 6.72 -10.22
N GLN A 67 -12.53 7.38 -10.96
CA GLN A 67 -12.93 8.40 -11.92
C GLN A 67 -13.85 7.72 -12.96
N PRO A 68 -15.03 8.31 -13.26
CA PRO A 68 -16.03 7.72 -14.16
C PRO A 68 -15.53 7.52 -15.59
#